data_AF-A0A2N5NDU8-F1
#
_entry.id   AF-A0A2N5NDU8-F1
#
_cell.length_a   1.000
_cell.length_b   1.000
_cell.length_c   1.000
_cell.angle_alpha   90.00
_cell.angle_beta   90.00
_cell.angle_gamma   90.00
#
_symmetry.space_group_name_H-M   'P 1'
#
loop_
_entity.id
_entity.type
_entity.pdbx_description
1 polymer ?
#
loop_
_entity_poly.entity_id
_entity_poly.type
_entity_poly.pdbx_seq_one_letter_code
_entity_poly.pdbx_strand_id
1 'polypeptide(L)'
;TAVMLNINRGHNEKLKEMCKSLKDYSEYTARVREYAQVKPVEEAVEQAISECIREGIMAEFLKQNRAEAKQVSIYEYDEEKHMRQEREASWEEG
;
A
#
# COMPACT_ATOMS: atom_id res chain seq x y z
N THR A 1 -23.70 4.86 -12.35
CA THR A 1 -23.39 4.38 -10.98
C THR A 1 -21.98 3.83 -11.00
N ALA A 2 -21.07 4.34 -10.15
CA ALA A 2 -19.71 3.81 -10.05
C ALA A 2 -19.65 2.73 -8.95
N VAL A 3 -18.91 1.66 -9.19
CA VAL A 3 -18.71 0.57 -8.21
C VAL A 3 -17.35 0.78 -7.55
N MET A 4 -17.32 1.00 -6.24
CA MET A 4 -16.07 0.99 -5.47
C MET A 4 -15.70 -0.45 -5.09
N LEU A 5 -14.49 -0.87 -5.43
CA LEU A 5 -13.99 -2.22 -5.18
C LEU A 5 -12.76 -2.16 -4.27
N ASN A 6 -12.83 -2.82 -3.12
CA ASN A 6 -11.72 -2.95 -2.18
C ASN A 6 -10.67 -3.94 -2.73
N ILE A 7 -9.48 -3.46 -3.05
CA ILE A 7 -8.40 -4.30 -3.59
C ILE A 7 -7.45 -4.85 -2.52
N ASN A 8 -7.64 -4.56 -1.22
CA ASN A 8 -6.74 -5.01 -0.16
C ASN A 8 -6.58 -6.55 -0.14
N ARG A 9 -5.49 -7.04 0.44
CA ARG A 9 -5.19 -8.48 0.62
C ARG A 9 -6.38 -9.18 1.30
N GLY A 10 -6.90 -10.26 0.72
CA GLY A 10 -8.11 -10.96 1.18
C GLY A 10 -9.44 -10.46 0.59
N HIS A 11 -9.45 -9.38 -0.19
CA HIS A 11 -10.65 -8.82 -0.82
C HIS A 11 -10.54 -8.82 -2.36
N ASN A 12 -11.68 -9.02 -3.05
CA ASN A 12 -11.79 -9.03 -4.53
C ASN A 12 -10.72 -9.89 -5.24
N GLU A 13 -10.43 -11.09 -4.71
CA GLU A 13 -9.41 -12.01 -5.23
C GLU A 13 -9.60 -12.33 -6.72
N LYS A 14 -10.86 -12.50 -7.18
CA LYS A 14 -11.20 -12.69 -8.61
C LYS A 14 -10.76 -11.52 -9.50
N LEU A 15 -10.84 -10.28 -9.01
CA LEU A 15 -10.42 -9.09 -9.76
C LEU A 15 -8.88 -9.02 -9.83
N LYS A 16 -8.21 -9.38 -8.74
CA LYS A 16 -6.74 -9.46 -8.65
C LYS A 16 -6.18 -10.60 -9.51
N GLU A 17 -6.90 -11.70 -9.66
CA GLU A 17 -6.55 -12.77 -10.60
C GLU A 17 -6.57 -12.30 -12.07
N MET A 18 -7.43 -11.35 -12.42
CA MET A 18 -7.54 -10.85 -13.79
C MET A 18 -6.47 -9.82 -14.17
N CYS A 19 -5.79 -9.18 -13.21
CA CYS A 19 -4.77 -8.17 -13.48
C CYS A 19 -3.58 -8.30 -12.52
N LYS A 20 -2.47 -8.81 -13.07
CA LYS A 20 -1.21 -8.96 -12.32
C LYS A 20 -0.75 -7.64 -11.68
N SER A 21 -0.82 -6.53 -12.40
CA SER A 21 -0.38 -5.23 -11.85
C SER A 21 -1.21 -4.77 -10.65
N LEU A 22 -2.53 -4.98 -10.67
CA LEU A 22 -3.40 -4.64 -9.54
C LEU A 22 -3.14 -5.55 -8.33
N LYS A 23 -2.92 -6.85 -8.58
CA LYS A 23 -2.54 -7.79 -7.52
C LYS A 23 -1.21 -7.41 -6.88
N ASP A 24 -0.20 -7.12 -7.71
CA ASP A 24 1.14 -6.78 -7.25
C ASP A 24 1.14 -5.48 -6.43
N TYR A 25 0.40 -4.45 -6.87
CA TYR A 25 0.23 -3.20 -6.13
C TYR A 25 -0.49 -3.41 -4.79
N SER A 26 -1.56 -4.21 -4.78
CA SER A 26 -2.26 -4.56 -3.54
C SER A 26 -1.34 -5.28 -2.54
N GLU A 27 -0.48 -6.18 -3.01
CA GLU A 27 0.43 -6.91 -2.13
C GLU A 27 1.52 -5.97 -1.59
N TYR A 28 2.08 -5.11 -2.44
CA TYR A 28 3.03 -4.08 -2.03
C TYR A 28 2.48 -3.15 -0.93
N THR A 29 1.32 -2.54 -1.17
CA THR A 29 0.69 -1.62 -0.22
C THR A 29 0.32 -2.31 1.10
N ALA A 30 -0.12 -3.57 1.05
CA ALA A 30 -0.39 -4.36 2.25
C ALA A 30 0.88 -4.56 3.11
N ARG A 31 2.02 -4.88 2.48
CA ARG A 31 3.30 -5.05 3.21
C ARG A 31 3.80 -3.75 3.82
N VAL A 32 3.69 -2.62 3.10
CA VAL A 32 4.05 -1.30 3.65
C VAL A 32 3.24 -1.04 4.94
N ARG A 33 1.92 -1.26 4.90
CA ARG A 33 1.05 -1.08 6.07
C ARG A 33 1.38 -2.04 7.20
N GLU A 34 1.68 -3.30 6.91
CA GLU A 34 2.04 -4.30 7.91
C GLU A 34 3.35 -3.94 8.62
N TYR A 35 4.39 -3.56 7.88
CA TYR A 35 5.68 -3.18 8.47
C TYR A 35 5.60 -1.86 9.23
N ALA A 36 4.82 -0.89 8.73
CA ALA A 36 4.66 0.40 9.39
C ALA A 36 3.93 0.32 10.75
N GLN A 37 3.31 -0.82 11.08
CA GLN A 37 2.77 -1.06 12.43
C GLN A 37 3.88 -1.27 13.48
N VAL A 38 5.07 -1.72 13.06
CA VAL A 38 6.16 -2.13 13.97
C VAL A 38 7.49 -1.42 13.68
N LYS A 39 7.56 -0.62 12.61
CA LYS A 39 8.76 0.09 12.16
C LYS A 39 8.43 1.52 11.71
N PRO A 40 9.44 2.42 11.67
CA PRO A 40 9.31 3.70 10.98
C PRO A 40 8.86 3.51 9.53
N VAL A 41 8.07 4.44 9.00
CA VAL A 41 7.46 4.35 7.66
C VAL A 41 8.54 4.24 6.59
N GLU A 42 9.63 4.98 6.72
CA GLU A 42 10.75 4.94 5.78
C GLU A 42 11.41 3.56 5.71
N GLU A 43 11.56 2.90 6.86
CA GLU A 43 12.13 1.54 6.95
C GLU A 43 11.13 0.50 6.43
N ALA A 44 9.84 0.66 6.77
CA ALA A 44 8.76 -0.19 6.29
C ALA A 44 8.68 -0.18 4.77
N VAL A 45 8.72 1.01 4.16
CA VAL A 45 8.71 1.20 2.70
C VAL A 45 9.97 0.60 2.07
N GLU A 46 11.16 0.88 2.61
CA GLU A 46 12.42 0.33 2.07
C GLU A 46 12.44 -1.21 2.09
N GLN A 47 11.94 -1.80 3.17
CA GLN A 47 11.82 -3.25 3.30
C GLN A 47 10.80 -3.80 2.31
N ALA A 48 9.60 -3.22 2.22
CA ALA A 48 8.55 -3.65 1.29
C ALA A 48 9.03 -3.61 -0.16
N ILE A 49 9.69 -2.53 -0.57
CA ILE A 49 10.29 -2.40 -1.92
C ILE A 49 11.30 -3.53 -2.17
N SER A 50 12.20 -3.77 -1.22
CA SER A 50 13.27 -4.77 -1.38
C SER A 50 12.73 -6.19 -1.51
N GLU A 51 11.75 -6.54 -0.68
CA GLU A 51 11.11 -7.86 -0.72
C GLU A 51 10.25 -8.04 -1.97
N CYS A 52 9.47 -7.03 -2.36
CA CYS A 52 8.65 -7.09 -3.56
C CYS A 52 9.50 -7.25 -4.83
N ILE A 53 10.64 -6.55 -4.93
CA ILE A 53 11.60 -6.76 -6.03
C ILE A 53 12.14 -8.19 -6.04
N ARG A 54 12.51 -8.74 -4.88
CA ARG A 54 13.07 -10.10 -4.76
C ARG A 54 12.04 -11.18 -5.14
N GLU A 55 10.78 -10.96 -4.82
CA GLU A 55 9.68 -11.91 -5.06
C GLU A 55 8.99 -11.72 -6.42
N GLY A 56 9.42 -10.73 -7.21
CA GLY A 56 8.85 -10.47 -8.54
C GLY A 56 7.51 -9.72 -8.51
N ILE A 57 7.15 -9.12 -7.37
CA ILE A 57 5.95 -8.32 -7.16
C ILE A 57 6.26 -6.88 -7.61
N MET A 58 5.62 -6.43 -8.69
CA MET A 58 5.83 -5.07 -9.22
C MET A 58 7.31 -4.74 -9.48
N ALA A 59 8.14 -5.78 -9.67
CA ALA A 59 9.58 -5.68 -9.51
C ALA A 59 10.25 -4.75 -10.53
N GLU A 60 9.83 -4.79 -11.80
CA GLU A 60 10.40 -3.92 -12.83
C GLU A 60 10.09 -2.45 -12.56
N PHE A 61 8.85 -2.14 -12.14
CA PHE A 61 8.47 -0.79 -11.75
C PHE A 61 9.28 -0.30 -10.54
N LEU A 62 9.38 -1.12 -9.50
CA LEU A 62 10.10 -0.77 -8.27
C LEU A 62 11.62 -0.65 -8.47
N LYS A 63 12.20 -1.45 -9.38
CA LYS A 63 13.62 -1.32 -9.76
C LYS A 63 13.88 0.00 -10.49
N GLN A 64 13.02 0.35 -11.44
CA GLN A 64 13.19 1.56 -12.27
C GLN A 64 12.92 2.84 -11.48
N ASN A 65 11.92 2.82 -10.59
CA ASN A 65 11.40 4.02 -9.92
C ASN A 65 11.62 3.99 -8.40
N ARG A 66 12.68 3.32 -7.90
CA ARG A 66 12.86 3.06 -6.46
C ARG A 66 12.72 4.31 -5.58
N ALA A 67 13.41 5.40 -5.96
CA ALA A 67 13.43 6.63 -5.18
C ALA A 67 12.05 7.30 -5.14
N GLU A 68 11.38 7.36 -6.29
CA GLU A 68 10.04 7.93 -6.41
C GLU A 68 9.00 7.06 -5.69
N ALA A 69 9.04 5.74 -5.88
CA ALA A 69 8.17 4.80 -5.19
C ALA A 69 8.31 4.93 -3.66
N LYS A 70 9.53 5.11 -3.16
CA LYS A 70 9.76 5.37 -1.74
C LYS A 70 9.11 6.67 -1.28
N GLN A 71 9.37 7.77 -1.97
CA GLN A 71 8.84 9.08 -1.60
C GLN A 71 7.31 9.10 -1.62
N VAL A 72 6.71 8.60 -2.70
CA VAL A 72 5.25 8.56 -2.87
C VAL A 72 4.61 7.68 -1.80
N SER A 73 5.17 6.50 -1.51
CA SER A 73 4.60 5.62 -0.48
C SER A 73 4.68 6.17 0.93
N ILE A 74 5.69 6.99 1.27
CA ILE A 74 5.74 7.69 2.56
C ILE A 74 4.62 8.73 2.62
N TYR A 75 4.50 9.56 1.56
CA TYR A 75 3.47 10.60 1.48
C TYR A 75 2.05 10.03 1.56
N GLU A 76 1.75 9.00 0.78
CA GLU A 76 0.44 8.33 0.77
C GLU A 76 0.09 7.74 2.15
N TYR A 77 1.07 7.19 2.86
CA TYR A 77 0.85 6.62 4.18
C TYR A 77 0.52 7.70 5.23
N ASP A 78 1.22 8.83 5.18
CA ASP A 78 0.94 9.97 6.06
C ASP A 78 -0.47 10.53 5.81
N GLU A 79 -0.87 10.69 4.53
CA GLU A 79 -2.25 11.11 4.20
C GLU A 79 -3.31 10.11 4.68
N GLU A 80 -3.08 8.81 4.50
CA GLU A 80 -4.00 7.77 4.98
C GLU A 80 -4.17 7.85 6.52
N LYS A 81 -3.06 8.08 7.23
CA LYS A 81 -3.06 8.24 8.69
C LYS A 81 -3.83 9.48 9.13
N HIS A 82 -3.61 10.62 8.48
CA HIS A 82 -4.35 11.86 8.76
C HIS A 82 -5.86 11.68 8.57
N MET A 83 -6.28 11.14 7.42
CA MET A 83 -7.71 10.90 7.15
C MET A 83 -8.34 9.93 8.15
N ARG A 84 -7.59 8.93 8.64
CA ARG A 84 -8.10 7.99 9.65
C ARG A 84 -8.38 8.69 10.97
N GLN A 85 -7.47 9.56 11.41
CA GLN A 85 -7.60 10.32 12.65
C GLN A 85 -8.79 11.30 12.60
N GLU A 86 -8.96 12.00 11.47
CA GLU A 86 -10.11 12.91 11.29
C GLU A 86 -11.45 12.17 11.34
N ARG A 87 -11.51 10.98 10.72
CA ARG A 87 -12.69 10.13 10.81
C ARG A 87 -12.94 9.74 12.26
N GLU A 88 -11.96 9.14 12.94
CA GLU A 88 -12.06 8.71 14.34
C GLU A 88 -12.54 9.85 15.25
N ALA A 89 -11.96 11.05 15.13
CA ALA A 89 -12.39 12.24 15.89
C ALA A 89 -13.85 12.63 15.60
N SER A 90 -14.28 12.59 14.34
CA SER A 90 -15.68 12.85 13.96
C SER A 90 -16.67 11.81 14.50
N TRP A 91 -16.23 10.57 14.76
CA TRP A 91 -17.08 9.53 15.35
C TRP A 91 -17.15 9.64 16.88
N GLU A 92 -16.14 10.20 17.54
CA GLU A 92 -16.11 10.41 18.99
C GLU A 92 -16.90 11.65 19.44
N GLU A 93 -17.01 12.67 18.59
CA GLU A 93 -17.80 13.88 18.86
C GLU A 93 -19.30 13.79 18.46
N GLY A 94 -19.74 12.63 17.95
CA GLY A 94 -21.10 12.38 17.45
C GLY A 94 -21.99 11.54 18.36
#